data_AF-A0A838HT06-F1
#
_entry.id   AF-A0A838HT06-F1
#
_cell.length_a   1.000
_cell.length_b   1.000
_cell.length_c   1.000
_cell.angle_alpha   90.00
_cell.angle_beta   90.00
_cell.angle_gamma   90.00
#
_symmetry.space_group_name_H-M   'P 1'
#
loop_
_entity.id
_entity.type
_entity.pdbx_description
1 polymer ?
#
loop_
_entity_poly.entity_id
_entity_poly.type
_entity_poly.pdbx_seq_one_letter_code
_entity_poly.pdbx_strand_id
1 'polypeptide(L)'
;MIRSLVRSRTRTNPVFWADELRLAVGAERFERALHEPDSVDLLAWNVFESLERHSDRDWLAHRLQLLGGSGVRAPARLALWTGRDREPVLQPSRAYVEHVRERARLAGADGDLKAFAAPLEVPLRIESPDVLVLVDLTIGPYPRGAGGRDRLLELIDAGLPHAERLSKALAVGVVYPSGTSAASELSARVNRLRDPRGLAAELSHLDRPPSVLLREVSWQQLLRVWESEVDYLPLGGQPVKAFLDHVRRLGLR
;
A
#
# COMPACT_ATOMS: atom_id res chain seq x y z
N MET A 1 23.78 -32.45 33.27
CA MET A 1 24.17 -31.63 32.11
C MET A 1 22.94 -30.82 31.70
N ILE A 2 22.77 -29.61 32.25
CA ILE A 2 21.58 -28.77 32.00
C ILE A 2 21.81 -28.04 30.69
N ARG A 3 21.11 -28.46 29.62
CA ARG A 3 21.06 -27.72 28.36
C ARG A 3 20.33 -26.40 28.62
N SER A 4 21.10 -25.32 28.68
CA SER A 4 20.59 -23.95 28.61
C SER A 4 19.79 -23.79 27.32
N LEU A 5 18.46 -23.72 27.44
CA LEU A 5 17.58 -23.20 26.40
C LEU A 5 17.94 -21.73 26.23
N VAL A 6 18.80 -21.43 25.27
CA VAL A 6 18.95 -20.08 24.73
C VAL A 6 17.59 -19.72 24.14
N ARG A 7 16.74 -19.07 24.94
CA ARG A 7 15.60 -18.31 24.42
C ARG A 7 16.20 -17.30 23.46
N SER A 8 16.07 -17.53 22.15
CA SER A 8 16.27 -16.48 21.17
C SER A 8 15.34 -15.34 21.60
N ARG A 9 15.91 -14.24 22.09
CA ARG A 9 15.13 -13.04 22.39
C ARG A 9 14.50 -12.61 21.08
N THR A 10 13.20 -12.84 20.92
CA THR A 10 12.43 -12.27 19.81
C THR A 10 12.62 -10.76 19.87
N ARG A 11 13.34 -10.20 18.91
CA ARG A 11 13.68 -8.78 18.92
C ARG A 11 12.45 -7.99 18.49
N THR A 12 11.92 -7.17 19.38
CA THR A 12 10.77 -6.31 19.09
C THR A 12 11.13 -5.29 18.01
N ASN A 13 10.22 -5.07 17.08
CA ASN A 13 10.38 -4.08 16.03
C ASN A 13 10.34 -2.64 16.56
N PRO A 14 11.09 -1.71 15.93
CA PRO A 14 11.17 -0.31 16.37
C PRO A 14 9.98 0.49 15.84
N VAL A 15 8.91 0.57 16.63
CA VAL A 15 7.68 1.31 16.28
C VAL A 15 7.78 2.77 16.75
N PHE A 16 7.40 3.72 15.90
CA PHE A 16 7.20 5.11 16.30
C PHE A 16 5.81 5.29 16.89
N TRP A 17 5.64 6.10 17.95
CA TRP A 17 4.33 6.38 18.57
C TRP A 17 3.49 5.11 18.79
N ALA A 18 4.07 4.11 19.47
CA ALA A 18 3.51 2.76 19.54
C ALA A 18 2.08 2.69 20.08
N ASP A 19 1.73 3.53 21.06
CA ASP A 19 0.37 3.61 21.59
C ASP A 19 -0.64 4.07 20.53
N GLU A 20 -0.25 5.03 19.69
CA GLU A 20 -1.07 5.54 18.60
C GLU A 20 -1.24 4.48 17.50
N LEU A 21 -0.17 3.75 17.15
CA LEU A 21 -0.26 2.62 16.23
C LEU A 21 -1.24 1.57 16.78
N ARG A 22 -1.11 1.20 18.06
CA ARG A 22 -1.97 0.20 18.69
C ARG A 22 -3.44 0.59 18.65
N LEU A 23 -3.74 1.87 18.90
CA LEU A 23 -5.10 2.41 18.78
C LEU A 23 -5.60 2.37 17.34
N ALA A 24 -4.73 2.68 16.38
CA ALA A 24 -5.08 2.62 14.97
C ALA A 24 -5.38 1.18 14.56
N VAL A 25 -4.43 0.25 14.64
CA VAL A 25 -4.57 -1.08 14.02
C VAL A 25 -5.24 -2.14 14.89
N GLY A 26 -5.45 -1.85 16.18
CA GLY A 26 -5.96 -2.80 17.17
C GLY A 26 -4.88 -3.71 17.74
N ALA A 27 -5.17 -4.34 18.88
CA ALA A 27 -4.18 -5.07 19.67
C ALA A 27 -3.52 -6.23 18.89
N GLU A 28 -4.30 -7.08 18.23
CA GLU A 28 -3.78 -8.26 17.54
C GLU A 28 -2.83 -7.89 16.39
N ARG A 29 -3.22 -6.93 15.55
CA ARG A 29 -2.42 -6.47 14.41
C ARG A 29 -1.17 -5.72 14.88
N PHE A 30 -1.27 -4.99 15.98
CA PHE A 30 -0.13 -4.34 16.62
C PHE A 30 0.89 -5.37 17.15
N GLU A 31 0.44 -6.40 17.86
CA GLU A 31 1.35 -7.46 18.35
C GLU A 31 2.06 -8.18 17.20
N ARG A 32 1.37 -8.43 16.07
CA ARG A 32 2.02 -8.93 14.85
C ARG A 32 3.07 -7.95 14.35
N ALA A 33 2.75 -6.67 14.23
CA ALA A 33 3.70 -5.65 13.79
C ALA A 33 4.93 -5.51 14.69
N LEU A 34 4.82 -5.84 15.98
CA LEU A 34 5.94 -5.87 16.92
C LEU A 34 6.90 -7.05 16.72
N HIS A 35 6.44 -8.17 16.17
CA HIS A 35 7.16 -9.43 16.19
C HIS A 35 7.46 -10.02 14.82
N GLU A 36 6.69 -9.69 13.79
CA GLU A 36 6.92 -10.10 12.42
C GLU A 36 8.05 -9.26 11.80
N PRO A 37 9.17 -9.87 11.40
CA PRO A 37 10.34 -9.12 10.93
C PRO A 37 10.02 -8.29 9.68
N ASP A 38 9.16 -8.78 8.79
CA ASP A 38 8.75 -8.16 7.53
C ASP A 38 7.35 -7.52 7.61
N SER A 39 7.02 -6.93 8.76
CA SER A 39 5.72 -6.26 8.94
C SER A 39 5.57 -5.05 8.01
N VAL A 40 4.65 -5.16 7.04
CA VAL A 40 4.24 -4.05 6.18
C VAL A 40 3.59 -2.93 7.00
N ASP A 41 2.85 -3.26 8.05
CA ASP A 41 2.19 -2.27 8.92
C ASP A 41 3.20 -1.40 9.66
N LEU A 42 4.30 -2.00 10.14
CA LEU A 42 5.41 -1.25 10.73
C LEU A 42 5.99 -0.24 9.74
N LEU A 43 6.28 -0.68 8.50
CA LEU A 43 6.86 0.20 7.49
C LEU A 43 5.88 1.31 7.07
N ALA A 44 4.61 0.94 6.85
CA ALA A 44 3.55 1.87 6.49
C ALA A 44 3.42 2.97 7.56
N TRP A 45 3.32 2.55 8.83
CA TRP A 45 3.21 3.48 9.94
C TRP A 45 4.45 4.36 10.08
N ASN A 46 5.63 3.78 10.32
CA ASN A 46 6.82 4.57 10.61
C ASN A 46 7.17 5.56 9.49
N VAL A 47 7.00 5.16 8.21
CA VAL A 47 7.30 6.03 7.07
C VAL A 47 6.21 7.08 6.89
N PHE A 48 4.95 6.69 6.73
CA PHE A 48 3.91 7.65 6.30
C PHE A 48 3.34 8.47 7.45
N GLU A 49 3.27 7.93 8.67
CA GLU A 49 2.84 8.70 9.84
C GLU A 49 3.87 9.79 10.17
N SER A 50 5.17 9.52 10.00
CA SER A 50 6.19 10.54 10.20
C SER A 50 6.14 11.64 9.13
N LEU A 51 5.81 11.30 7.87
CA LEU A 51 5.59 12.29 6.81
C LEU A 51 4.35 13.16 7.08
N GLU A 52 3.23 12.56 7.50
CA GLU A 52 1.96 13.30 7.76
C GLU A 52 2.11 14.32 8.90
N ARG A 53 3.00 14.06 9.88
CA ARG A 53 3.25 14.97 11.00
C ARG A 53 4.06 16.21 10.62
N HIS A 54 4.65 16.26 9.42
CA HIS A 54 5.37 17.44 8.97
C HIS A 54 4.41 18.63 8.76
N SER A 55 4.80 19.82 9.23
CA SER A 55 3.93 21.00 9.20
C SER A 55 3.84 21.65 7.81
N ASP A 56 4.90 21.52 7.00
CA ASP A 56 4.94 22.03 5.62
C ASP A 56 4.16 21.10 4.68
N ARG A 57 3.01 21.59 4.21
CA ARG A 57 2.10 20.86 3.32
C ARG A 57 2.55 20.86 1.86
N ASP A 58 3.31 21.86 1.43
CA ASP A 58 3.86 21.92 0.07
C ASP A 58 5.01 20.93 -0.08
N TRP A 59 5.89 20.89 0.94
CA TRP A 59 6.94 19.88 1.04
C TRP A 59 6.34 18.45 1.02
N LEU A 60 5.30 18.21 1.82
CA LEU A 60 4.65 16.89 1.87
C LEU A 60 4.08 16.52 0.51
N ALA A 61 3.32 17.43 -0.11
CA ALA A 61 2.75 17.19 -1.43
C ALA A 61 3.83 16.88 -2.48
N HIS A 62 4.94 17.64 -2.48
CA HIS A 62 6.06 17.40 -3.38
C HIS A 62 6.68 16.01 -3.19
N ARG A 63 6.89 15.55 -1.95
CA ARG A 63 7.40 14.20 -1.68
C ARG A 63 6.43 13.11 -2.14
N LEU A 64 5.13 13.33 -1.99
CA LEU A 64 4.09 12.37 -2.40
C LEU A 64 3.90 12.28 -3.92
N GLN A 65 4.46 13.20 -4.71
CA GLN A 65 4.48 13.10 -6.18
C GLN A 65 5.20 11.85 -6.67
N LEU A 66 6.11 11.26 -5.87
CA LEU A 66 6.74 10.00 -6.23
C LEU A 66 5.69 8.88 -6.40
N LEU A 67 4.64 8.89 -5.57
CA LEU A 67 3.56 7.91 -5.52
C LEU A 67 2.38 8.27 -6.44
N GLY A 68 2.03 9.55 -6.57
CA GLY A 68 0.84 10.00 -7.30
C GLY A 68 1.10 10.84 -8.56
N GLY A 69 2.37 11.07 -8.93
CA GLY A 69 2.75 11.93 -10.06
C GLY A 69 2.64 13.42 -9.79
N SER A 70 2.89 14.24 -10.81
CA SER A 70 2.93 15.71 -10.71
C SER A 70 1.59 16.36 -10.38
N GLY A 71 0.48 15.63 -10.49
CA GLY A 71 -0.85 16.12 -10.07
C GLY A 71 -1.06 16.13 -8.56
N VAL A 72 -0.14 15.56 -7.77
CA VAL A 72 -0.16 15.70 -6.31
C VAL A 72 0.33 17.09 -5.93
N ARG A 73 -0.54 17.87 -5.29
CA ARG A 73 -0.28 19.25 -4.85
C ARG A 73 -0.91 19.51 -3.48
N ALA A 74 -0.47 20.56 -2.82
CA ALA A 74 -1.03 20.94 -1.53
C ALA A 74 -2.48 21.46 -1.66
N PRO A 75 -3.32 21.26 -0.64
CA PRO A 75 -3.07 20.43 0.54
C PRO A 75 -3.17 18.93 0.20
N ALA A 76 -2.13 18.17 0.53
CA ALA A 76 -2.15 16.71 0.48
C ALA A 76 -2.40 16.16 1.90
N ARG A 77 -3.21 15.10 2.01
CA ARG A 77 -3.51 14.41 3.26
C ARG A 77 -3.27 12.91 3.13
N LEU A 78 -2.64 12.32 4.13
CA LEU A 78 -2.45 10.88 4.23
C LEU A 78 -3.52 10.24 5.13
N ALA A 79 -3.95 9.04 4.76
CA ALA A 79 -4.77 8.18 5.60
C ALA A 79 -4.29 6.74 5.47
N LEU A 80 -4.03 6.07 6.60
CA LEU A 80 -3.55 4.70 6.63
C LEU A 80 -4.69 3.69 6.86
N TRP A 81 -4.58 2.53 6.21
CA TRP A 81 -5.49 1.38 6.32
C TRP A 81 -6.96 1.75 6.08
N THR A 82 -7.24 2.42 4.96
CA THR A 82 -8.59 2.83 4.56
C THR A 82 -9.31 1.73 3.78
N GLY A 83 -10.63 1.82 3.60
CA GLY A 83 -11.33 1.00 2.61
C GLY A 83 -12.08 -0.21 3.14
N ARG A 84 -11.49 -0.99 4.05
CA ARG A 84 -12.13 -2.23 4.52
C ARG A 84 -13.15 -1.93 5.63
N ASP A 85 -12.63 -1.56 6.79
CA ASP A 85 -13.41 -1.28 8.00
C ASP A 85 -13.44 0.22 8.32
N ARG A 86 -12.88 1.05 7.43
CA ARG A 86 -12.76 2.49 7.59
C ARG A 86 -13.21 3.23 6.36
N GLU A 87 -13.95 4.32 6.59
CA GLU A 87 -14.36 5.20 5.51
C GLU A 87 -13.15 5.86 4.82
N PRO A 88 -13.21 6.06 3.49
CA PRO A 88 -14.29 5.62 2.59
C PRO A 88 -14.26 4.10 2.40
N VAL A 89 -15.40 3.41 2.51
CA VAL A 89 -15.45 1.96 2.22
C VAL A 89 -15.20 1.73 0.72
N LEU A 90 -14.17 0.94 0.40
CA LEU A 90 -13.75 0.66 -0.97
C LEU A 90 -14.25 -0.72 -1.40
N GLN A 91 -15.47 -0.72 -1.94
CA GLN A 91 -16.09 -1.93 -2.44
C GLN A 91 -15.76 -2.14 -3.93
N PRO A 92 -15.43 -3.39 -4.32
CA PRO A 92 -15.37 -3.74 -5.74
C PRO A 92 -16.74 -3.56 -6.40
N SER A 93 -16.77 -3.15 -7.65
CA SER A 93 -17.99 -3.04 -8.44
C SER A 93 -18.62 -4.40 -8.66
N ARG A 94 -19.96 -4.47 -8.74
CA ARG A 94 -20.67 -5.74 -9.01
C ARG A 94 -20.20 -6.37 -10.33
N ALA A 95 -20.05 -5.53 -11.36
CA ALA A 95 -19.59 -5.95 -12.68
C ALA A 95 -18.17 -6.56 -12.64
N TYR A 96 -17.25 -5.98 -11.87
CA TYR A 96 -15.92 -6.55 -11.66
C TYR A 96 -15.98 -7.89 -10.92
N VAL A 97 -16.79 -8.00 -9.87
CA VAL A 97 -16.95 -9.26 -9.14
C VAL A 97 -17.51 -10.35 -10.04
N GLU A 98 -18.50 -10.06 -10.87
CA GLU A 98 -19.05 -11.00 -11.86
C GLU A 98 -18.00 -11.41 -12.90
N HIS A 99 -17.24 -10.45 -13.44
CA HIS A 99 -16.16 -10.70 -14.38
C HIS A 99 -15.08 -11.62 -13.81
N VAL A 100 -14.61 -11.35 -12.59
CA VAL A 100 -13.62 -12.19 -11.89
C VAL A 100 -14.16 -13.60 -11.65
N ARG A 101 -15.42 -13.73 -11.21
CA ARG A 101 -16.06 -15.03 -10.98
C ARG A 101 -16.13 -15.87 -12.25
N GLU A 102 -16.49 -15.25 -13.37
CA GLU A 102 -16.54 -15.96 -14.65
C GLU A 102 -15.15 -16.44 -15.07
N ARG A 103 -14.11 -15.61 -14.96
CA ARG A 103 -12.73 -16.02 -15.24
C ARG A 103 -12.25 -17.15 -14.32
N ALA A 104 -12.58 -17.09 -13.03
CA ALA A 104 -12.25 -18.14 -12.06
C ALA A 104 -12.94 -19.47 -12.41
N ARG A 105 -14.23 -19.42 -12.77
CA ARG A 105 -15.01 -20.58 -13.21
C ARG A 105 -14.43 -21.21 -14.47
N LEU A 106 -14.08 -20.40 -15.47
CA LEU A 106 -13.45 -20.87 -16.72
C LEU A 106 -12.06 -21.47 -16.48
N ALA A 107 -11.35 -21.03 -15.46
CA ALA A 107 -10.05 -21.59 -15.05
C ALA A 107 -10.17 -22.83 -14.14
N GLY A 108 -11.39 -23.28 -13.82
CA GLY A 108 -11.63 -24.45 -12.96
C GLY A 108 -11.33 -24.21 -11.47
N ALA A 109 -11.38 -22.95 -11.01
CA ALA A 109 -11.13 -22.61 -9.61
C ALA A 109 -12.42 -22.60 -8.77
N ASP A 110 -12.51 -23.48 -7.78
CA ASP A 110 -13.59 -23.53 -6.77
C ASP A 110 -13.29 -22.65 -5.54
N GLY A 111 -13.00 -21.37 -5.79
CA GLY A 111 -12.72 -20.41 -4.71
C GLY A 111 -13.97 -20.00 -3.93
N ASP A 112 -13.80 -19.52 -2.70
CA ASP A 112 -14.88 -18.89 -1.93
C ASP A 112 -15.37 -17.61 -2.64
N LEU A 113 -16.49 -17.75 -3.34
CA LEU A 113 -17.09 -16.69 -4.15
C LEU A 113 -17.50 -15.46 -3.32
N LYS A 114 -17.66 -15.59 -1.99
CA LYS A 114 -17.96 -14.46 -1.11
C LYS A 114 -16.72 -13.60 -0.86
N ALA A 115 -15.52 -14.20 -0.85
CA ALA A 115 -14.27 -13.47 -0.69
C ALA A 115 -14.04 -12.45 -1.82
N PHE A 116 -14.54 -12.74 -3.04
CA PHE A 116 -14.48 -11.79 -4.16
C PHE A 116 -15.32 -10.53 -3.97
N ALA A 117 -16.29 -10.50 -3.07
CA ALA A 117 -17.08 -9.30 -2.80
C ALA A 117 -16.54 -8.50 -1.61
N ALA A 118 -15.48 -8.97 -0.95
CA ALA A 118 -14.96 -8.33 0.25
C ALA A 118 -14.42 -6.92 -0.07
N PRO A 119 -14.71 -5.92 0.79
CA PRO A 119 -14.08 -4.61 0.73
C PRO A 119 -12.55 -4.69 0.79
N LEU A 120 -11.94 -3.77 0.07
CA LEU A 120 -10.49 -3.64 -0.08
C LEU A 120 -9.93 -2.82 1.10
N GLU A 121 -8.87 -3.29 1.76
CA GLU A 121 -8.07 -2.42 2.62
C GLU A 121 -6.94 -1.80 1.80
N VAL A 122 -6.84 -0.47 1.71
CA VAL A 122 -5.73 0.27 1.11
C VAL A 122 -4.77 0.69 2.23
N PRO A 123 -3.50 0.22 2.21
CA PRO A 123 -2.52 0.60 3.23
C PRO A 123 -2.30 2.11 3.34
N LEU A 124 -2.26 2.82 2.21
CA LEU A 124 -2.10 4.28 2.19
C LEU A 124 -2.99 4.92 1.13
N ARG A 125 -3.82 5.86 1.56
CA ARG A 125 -4.60 6.75 0.70
C ARG A 125 -4.03 8.16 0.80
N ILE A 126 -3.82 8.79 -0.35
CA ILE A 126 -3.39 10.17 -0.47
C ILE A 126 -4.50 10.95 -1.14
N GLU A 127 -4.95 12.01 -0.48
CA GLU A 127 -5.94 12.91 -1.04
C GLU A 127 -5.31 14.27 -1.32
N SER A 128 -5.23 14.63 -2.61
CA SER A 128 -4.81 15.92 -3.17
C SER A 128 -6.03 16.60 -3.81
N PRO A 129 -6.01 17.90 -4.13
CA PRO A 129 -7.13 18.57 -4.80
C PRO A 129 -7.56 17.90 -6.12
N ASP A 130 -6.61 17.49 -6.96
CA ASP A 130 -6.91 16.97 -8.32
C ASP A 130 -6.78 15.45 -8.44
N VAL A 131 -6.13 14.81 -7.46
CA VAL A 131 -5.75 13.39 -7.54
C VAL A 131 -6.08 12.67 -6.24
N LEU A 132 -6.72 11.52 -6.37
CA LEU A 132 -6.80 10.49 -5.35
C LEU A 132 -5.73 9.44 -5.66
N VAL A 133 -4.82 9.19 -4.72
CA VAL A 133 -3.82 8.12 -4.84
C VAL A 133 -4.18 6.99 -3.89
N LEU A 134 -4.31 5.77 -4.42
CA LEU A 134 -4.39 4.54 -3.62
C LEU A 134 -3.06 3.81 -3.73
N VAL A 135 -2.42 3.54 -2.61
CA VAL A 135 -1.08 2.96 -2.58
C VAL A 135 -1.11 1.61 -1.88
N ASP A 136 -0.66 0.58 -2.61
CA ASP A 136 -0.41 -0.74 -2.06
C ASP A 136 1.04 -0.89 -1.65
N LEU A 137 1.27 -1.67 -0.58
CA LEU A 137 2.57 -1.87 0.02
C LEU A 137 2.82 -3.38 0.19
N THR A 138 3.96 -3.89 -0.26
CA THR A 138 4.34 -5.30 -0.08
C THR A 138 5.84 -5.44 0.21
N ILE A 139 6.22 -6.45 1.00
CA ILE A 139 7.62 -6.86 1.24
C ILE A 139 7.86 -8.31 0.78
N GLY A 140 6.79 -9.08 0.53
CA GLY A 140 6.84 -10.51 0.26
C GLY A 140 6.44 -10.87 -1.17
N PRO A 141 5.58 -11.89 -1.37
CA PRO A 141 5.20 -12.35 -2.70
C PRO A 141 4.40 -11.29 -3.46
N TYR A 142 4.19 -11.54 -4.76
CA TYR A 142 3.31 -10.75 -5.61
C TYR A 142 1.96 -10.55 -4.88
N PRO A 143 1.49 -9.30 -4.71
CA PRO A 143 0.33 -9.03 -3.89
C PRO A 143 -0.92 -9.61 -4.55
N ARG A 144 -1.69 -10.38 -3.78
CA ARG A 144 -2.97 -10.95 -4.22
C ARG A 144 -4.10 -10.28 -3.47
N GLY A 145 -5.14 -9.95 -4.21
CA GLY A 145 -6.40 -9.46 -3.69
C GLY A 145 -7.20 -10.53 -2.96
N ALA A 146 -8.34 -10.13 -2.41
CA ALA A 146 -9.27 -11.05 -1.74
C ALA A 146 -9.76 -12.13 -2.71
N GLY A 147 -9.81 -13.39 -2.26
CA GLY A 147 -10.13 -14.53 -3.11
C GLY A 147 -9.07 -14.85 -4.17
N GLY A 148 -7.87 -14.26 -4.11
CA GLY A 148 -6.81 -14.45 -5.11
C GLY A 148 -6.93 -13.52 -6.33
N ARG A 149 -7.73 -12.45 -6.23
CA ARG A 149 -7.86 -11.42 -7.27
C ARG A 149 -6.53 -10.75 -7.61
N ASP A 150 -6.48 -10.16 -8.80
CA ASP A 150 -5.39 -9.24 -9.11
C ASP A 150 -5.55 -7.95 -8.29
N ARG A 151 -4.62 -7.76 -7.36
CA ARG A 151 -4.62 -6.65 -6.42
C ARG A 151 -4.63 -5.27 -7.10
N LEU A 152 -3.93 -5.13 -8.23
CA LEU A 152 -3.90 -3.86 -8.96
C LEU A 152 -5.26 -3.53 -9.57
N LEU A 153 -5.93 -4.54 -10.14
CA LEU A 153 -7.26 -4.35 -10.71
C LEU A 153 -8.30 -4.06 -9.63
N GLU A 154 -8.20 -4.66 -8.45
CA GLU A 154 -9.08 -4.32 -7.32
C GLU A 154 -8.97 -2.83 -6.94
N LEU A 155 -7.74 -2.33 -6.83
CA LEU A 155 -7.47 -0.93 -6.47
C LEU A 155 -7.99 0.03 -7.54
N ILE A 156 -7.84 -0.33 -8.81
CA ILE A 156 -8.37 0.45 -9.93
C ILE A 156 -9.90 0.44 -9.88
N ASP A 157 -10.52 -0.74 -9.89
CA ASP A 157 -11.99 -0.87 -9.95
C ASP A 157 -12.69 -0.21 -8.76
N ALA A 158 -12.22 -0.45 -7.53
CA ALA A 158 -12.82 0.18 -6.35
C ALA A 158 -12.44 1.66 -6.19
N GLY A 159 -11.29 2.07 -6.72
CA GLY A 159 -10.81 3.45 -6.67
C GLY A 159 -11.51 4.39 -7.64
N LEU A 160 -11.92 3.89 -8.81
CA LEU A 160 -12.52 4.71 -9.86
C LEU A 160 -13.83 5.41 -9.43
N PRO A 161 -14.84 4.71 -8.88
CA PRO A 161 -16.05 5.37 -8.38
C PRO A 161 -15.77 6.34 -7.23
N HIS A 162 -14.73 6.09 -6.42
CA HIS A 162 -14.36 6.99 -5.34
C HIS A 162 -13.73 8.28 -5.87
N ALA A 163 -12.80 8.17 -6.83
CA ALA A 163 -12.18 9.31 -7.50
C ALA A 163 -13.23 10.16 -8.24
N GLU A 164 -14.15 9.51 -8.96
CA GLU A 164 -15.24 10.17 -9.67
C GLU A 164 -16.14 10.97 -8.71
N ARG A 165 -16.56 10.38 -7.58
CA ARG A 165 -17.36 11.06 -6.56
C ARG A 165 -16.67 12.30 -6.00
N LEU A 166 -15.34 12.27 -5.92
CA LEU A 166 -14.52 13.39 -5.49
C LEU A 166 -14.16 14.36 -6.62
N SER A 167 -14.56 14.09 -7.86
CA SER A 167 -14.14 14.81 -9.08
C SER A 167 -12.62 14.88 -9.23
N LYS A 168 -11.93 13.77 -8.96
CA LYS A 168 -10.47 13.63 -9.00
C LYS A 168 -10.04 12.60 -10.02
N ALA A 169 -8.81 12.74 -10.53
CA ALA A 169 -8.15 11.67 -11.26
C ALA A 169 -7.71 10.57 -10.28
N LEU A 170 -7.71 9.31 -10.73
CA LEU A 170 -7.18 8.19 -9.96
C LEU A 170 -5.71 7.95 -10.31
N ALA A 171 -4.88 7.83 -9.28
CA ALA A 171 -3.56 7.24 -9.35
C ALA A 171 -3.49 5.99 -8.46
N VAL A 172 -2.81 4.95 -8.93
CA VAL A 172 -2.47 3.77 -8.13
C VAL A 172 -0.96 3.66 -8.03
N GLY A 173 -0.47 3.73 -6.79
CA GLY A 173 0.93 3.52 -6.45
C GLY A 173 1.14 2.11 -5.91
N VAL A 174 2.30 1.52 -6.22
CA VAL A 174 2.75 0.29 -5.57
C VAL A 174 4.17 0.46 -5.04
N VAL A 175 4.36 0.05 -3.78
CA VAL A 175 5.66 0.01 -3.12
C VAL A 175 6.06 -1.43 -2.85
N TYR A 176 7.21 -1.83 -3.38
CA TYR A 176 7.70 -3.21 -3.31
C TYR A 176 9.23 -3.29 -3.19
N PRO A 177 9.82 -4.37 -2.67
CA PRO A 177 11.28 -4.52 -2.64
C PRO A 177 11.82 -4.75 -4.05
N SER A 178 12.80 -3.96 -4.48
CA SER A 178 13.48 -4.21 -5.77
C SER A 178 14.34 -5.48 -5.73
N GLY A 179 14.58 -6.08 -6.90
CA GLY A 179 15.54 -7.19 -7.03
C GLY A 179 14.98 -8.58 -6.70
N THR A 180 13.66 -8.74 -6.61
CA THR A 180 12.99 -10.03 -6.38
C THR A 180 12.25 -10.51 -7.64
N SER A 181 11.89 -11.78 -7.72
CA SER A 181 11.04 -12.29 -8.81
C SER A 181 9.66 -11.62 -8.79
N ALA A 182 9.07 -11.47 -7.60
CA ALA A 182 7.80 -10.77 -7.39
C ALA A 182 7.84 -9.31 -7.90
N ALA A 183 8.98 -8.62 -7.73
CA ALA A 183 9.19 -7.28 -8.25
C ALA A 183 9.15 -7.23 -9.79
N SER A 184 9.79 -8.21 -10.44
CA SER A 184 9.77 -8.33 -11.90
C SER A 184 8.36 -8.64 -12.43
N GLU A 185 7.63 -9.55 -11.76
CA GLU A 185 6.25 -9.87 -12.10
C GLU A 185 5.30 -8.68 -11.92
N LEU A 186 5.44 -7.96 -10.80
CA LEU A 186 4.68 -6.74 -10.53
C LEU A 186 4.97 -5.65 -11.57
N SER A 187 6.23 -5.43 -11.92
CA SER A 187 6.57 -4.42 -12.91
C SER A 187 6.10 -4.77 -14.31
N ALA A 188 6.18 -6.04 -14.71
CA ALA A 188 5.58 -6.52 -15.94
C ALA A 188 4.05 -6.34 -15.93
N ARG A 189 3.38 -6.57 -14.79
CA ARG A 189 1.94 -6.30 -14.67
C ARG A 189 1.62 -4.81 -14.78
N VAL A 190 2.32 -3.93 -14.07
CA VAL A 190 2.09 -2.49 -14.13
C VAL A 190 2.32 -1.97 -15.55
N ASN A 191 3.38 -2.38 -16.23
CA ASN A 191 3.63 -1.96 -17.61
C ASN A 191 2.53 -2.41 -18.58
N ARG A 192 1.97 -3.61 -18.39
CA ARG A 192 0.78 -4.05 -19.16
C ARG A 192 -0.44 -3.18 -18.90
N LEU A 193 -0.68 -2.80 -17.65
CA LEU A 193 -1.83 -1.96 -17.28
C LEU A 193 -1.62 -0.46 -17.59
N ARG A 194 -0.38 -0.01 -17.82
CA ARG A 194 -0.08 1.34 -18.32
C ARG A 194 -0.47 1.53 -19.79
N ASP A 195 -0.45 0.45 -20.59
CA ASP A 195 -0.99 0.48 -21.95
C ASP A 195 -2.53 0.60 -21.89
N PRO A 196 -3.14 1.67 -22.43
CA PRO A 196 -4.58 1.82 -22.44
C PRO A 196 -5.33 0.61 -23.04
N ARG A 197 -4.74 -0.08 -24.02
CA ARG A 197 -5.33 -1.29 -24.62
C ARG A 197 -5.27 -2.47 -23.66
N GLY A 198 -4.14 -2.63 -22.96
CA GLY A 198 -3.96 -3.65 -21.94
C GLY A 198 -4.91 -3.46 -20.77
N LEU A 199 -5.06 -2.22 -20.28
CA LEU A 199 -6.02 -1.89 -19.23
C LEU A 199 -7.46 -2.15 -19.67
N ALA A 200 -7.83 -1.75 -20.89
CA ALA A 200 -9.18 -1.96 -21.40
C ALA A 200 -9.56 -3.43 -21.57
N ALA A 201 -8.61 -4.27 -21.96
CA ALA A 201 -8.86 -5.71 -22.03
C ALA A 201 -9.16 -6.31 -20.64
N GLU A 202 -8.46 -5.86 -19.59
CA GLU A 202 -8.63 -6.34 -18.22
C GLU A 202 -9.83 -5.72 -17.50
N LEU A 203 -10.29 -4.54 -17.94
CA LEU A 203 -11.49 -3.86 -17.45
C LEU A 203 -12.63 -3.91 -18.47
N SER A 204 -12.75 -5.02 -19.21
CA SER A 204 -13.75 -5.19 -20.27
C SER A 204 -15.21 -5.13 -19.79
N HIS A 205 -15.45 -5.17 -18.47
CA HIS A 205 -16.75 -4.90 -17.85
C HIS A 205 -17.11 -3.41 -17.81
N LEU A 206 -16.20 -2.52 -18.17
CA LEU A 206 -16.43 -1.08 -18.30
C LEU A 206 -16.55 -0.70 -19.77
N ASP A 207 -17.61 0.03 -20.13
CA ASP A 207 -17.84 0.49 -21.51
C ASP A 207 -16.70 1.37 -22.05
N ARG A 208 -16.13 2.20 -21.17
CA ARG A 208 -14.97 3.04 -21.46
C ARG A 208 -14.10 3.19 -20.21
N PRO A 209 -13.01 2.41 -20.09
CA PRO A 209 -12.13 2.49 -18.94
C PRO A 209 -11.46 3.88 -18.90
N PRO A 210 -11.58 4.63 -17.79
CA PRO A 210 -10.92 5.92 -17.65
C PRO A 210 -9.40 5.74 -17.55
N SER A 211 -8.66 6.82 -17.85
CA SER A 211 -7.21 6.83 -17.67
C SER A 211 -6.86 6.76 -16.18
N VAL A 212 -6.00 5.82 -15.82
CA VAL A 212 -5.45 5.69 -14.46
C VAL A 212 -3.95 5.86 -14.50
N LEU A 213 -3.40 6.68 -13.62
CA LEU A 213 -1.96 6.82 -13.48
C LEU A 213 -1.40 5.69 -12.63
N LEU A 214 -0.49 4.88 -13.19
CA LEU A 214 0.17 3.80 -12.44
C LEU A 214 1.62 4.14 -12.11
N ARG A 215 1.96 4.06 -10.82
CA ARG A 215 3.29 4.41 -10.29
C ARG A 215 3.89 3.25 -9.53
N GLU A 216 5.19 3.07 -9.71
CA GLU A 216 5.99 2.03 -9.06
C GLU A 216 7.14 2.68 -8.35
N VAL A 217 7.37 2.27 -7.11
CA VAL A 217 8.42 2.80 -6.25
C VAL A 217 8.98 1.64 -5.47
N SER A 218 10.31 1.52 -5.40
CA SER A 218 10.88 0.50 -4.52
C SER A 218 10.91 0.98 -3.07
N TRP A 219 10.82 0.05 -2.11
CA TRP A 219 11.09 0.37 -0.70
C TRP A 219 12.46 1.03 -0.53
N GLN A 220 13.47 0.57 -1.27
CA GLN A 220 14.81 1.17 -1.28
C GLN A 220 14.80 2.63 -1.73
N GLN A 221 14.01 2.98 -2.75
CA GLN A 221 13.88 4.36 -3.18
C GLN A 221 13.14 5.20 -2.14
N LEU A 222 12.00 4.70 -1.65
CA LEU A 222 11.18 5.40 -0.66
C LEU A 222 11.95 5.64 0.65
N LEU A 223 12.67 4.64 1.15
CA LEU A 223 13.45 4.74 2.38
C LEU A 223 14.68 5.64 2.22
N ARG A 224 15.31 5.70 1.04
CA ARG A 224 16.38 6.68 0.78
C ARG A 224 15.86 8.12 0.82
N VAL A 225 14.70 8.36 0.22
CA VAL A 225 14.04 9.67 0.31
C VAL A 225 13.70 9.96 1.76
N TRP A 226 13.02 9.05 2.45
CA TRP A 226 12.65 9.23 3.86
C TRP A 226 13.86 9.52 4.75
N GLU A 227 14.95 8.79 4.58
CA GLU A 227 16.18 8.99 5.34
C GLU A 227 16.82 10.36 5.08
N SER A 228 16.82 10.85 3.83
CA SER A 228 17.32 12.19 3.52
C SER A 228 16.51 13.32 4.17
N GLU A 229 15.29 13.02 4.62
CA GLU A 229 14.39 13.97 5.26
C GLU A 229 14.34 13.81 6.79
N VAL A 230 14.98 12.78 7.35
CA VAL A 230 14.75 12.36 8.74
C VAL A 230 15.02 13.46 9.77
N ASP A 231 15.98 14.34 9.47
CA ASP A 231 16.37 15.46 10.34
C ASP A 231 15.34 16.61 10.34
N TYR A 232 14.44 16.65 9.34
CA TYR A 232 13.35 17.63 9.25
C TYR A 232 12.02 17.09 9.81
N LEU A 233 11.95 15.79 10.11
CA LEU A 233 10.73 15.17 10.61
C LEU A 233 10.59 15.38 12.14
N PRO A 234 9.36 15.63 12.65
CA PRO A 234 9.11 15.82 14.08
C PRO A 234 9.10 14.48 14.85
N LEU A 235 10.21 13.74 14.80
CA LEU A 235 10.34 12.38 15.32
C LEU A 235 10.68 12.34 16.83
N GLY A 236 10.33 13.34 17.62
CA GLY A 236 10.76 13.52 19.03
C GLY A 236 11.14 12.24 19.80
N GLY A 237 12.46 11.98 19.87
CA GLY A 237 13.05 10.84 20.61
C GLY A 237 12.71 9.43 20.08
N GLN A 238 12.00 9.32 18.96
CA GLN A 238 11.64 8.04 18.35
C GLN A 238 12.90 7.23 17.96
N PRO A 239 12.82 5.88 17.92
CA PRO A 239 13.97 5.00 17.74
C PRO A 239 14.49 4.93 16.28
N VAL A 240 14.84 6.08 15.68
CA VAL A 240 15.24 6.22 14.26
C VAL A 240 16.38 5.28 13.88
N LYS A 241 17.46 5.23 14.66
CA LYS A 241 18.59 4.34 14.40
C LYS A 241 18.16 2.87 14.39
N ALA A 242 17.32 2.47 15.33
CA ALA A 242 16.84 1.09 15.39
C ALA A 242 15.95 0.75 14.18
N PHE A 243 15.13 1.70 13.71
CA PHE A 243 14.33 1.56 12.49
C PHE A 243 15.20 1.44 11.24
N LEU A 244 16.20 2.31 11.07
CA LEU A 244 17.17 2.22 9.96
C LEU A 244 17.95 0.89 9.99
N ASP A 245 18.35 0.42 11.17
CA ASP A 245 19.00 -0.89 11.31
C ASP A 245 18.04 -2.05 11.02
N HIS A 246 16.74 -1.88 11.31
CA HIS A 246 15.71 -2.88 10.99
C HIS A 246 15.49 -2.98 9.48
N VAL A 247 15.27 -1.88 8.76
CA VAL A 247 15.08 -1.92 7.30
C VAL A 247 16.32 -2.40 6.55
N ARG A 248 17.53 -2.14 7.08
CA ARG A 248 18.78 -2.71 6.54
C ARG A 248 18.81 -4.23 6.67
N ARG A 249 18.35 -4.79 7.80
CA ARG A 249 18.26 -6.26 7.99
C ARG A 249 17.26 -6.92 7.04
N LEU A 250 16.25 -6.18 6.58
CA LEU A 250 15.30 -6.64 5.58
C LEU A 250 15.81 -6.54 4.14
N GLY A 251 17.02 -6.01 3.91
CA GLY A 251 17.55 -5.80 2.55
C GLY A 251 16.84 -4.68 1.79
N LEU A 252 16.16 -3.77 2.50
CA LEU A 252 15.42 -2.64 1.91
C LEU A 252 16.27 -1.37 1.82
N ARG A 253 17.59 -1.47 2.02
CA ARG A 253 18.51 -0.35 1.98
C ARG A 253 19.85 -0.74 1.38
#